data_AF-A0A2E3ZSH0-F1
#
_entry.id   AF-A0A2E3ZSH0-F1
#
_cell.length_a   1.000
_cell.length_b   1.000
_cell.length_c   1.000
_cell.angle_alpha   90.00
_cell.angle_beta   90.00
_cell.angle_gamma   90.00
#
_symmetry.space_group_name_H-M   'P 1'
#
loop_
_entity.id
_entity.type
_entity.pdbx_description
1 polymer ?
#
loop_
_entity_poly.entity_id
_entity_poly.type
_entity_poly.pdbx_seq_one_letter_code
_entity_poly.pdbx_strand_id
1 'polypeptide(L)'
;MGRFLLTIILVLLNFNSAYSAEGKGGMPQLNPESFSSQLFWLFCFFVLLYTVINFLFIPKIKKIREERDQTIESLISDSKSINESIENIIKKINDDMNKEKEISSIEITKAMNENKKVLEGKVLLLDELLEKKRSTILEDLENSKKNIEKKIPEIVISLSDQIFEKIIGEKKNRI
;
A
#
# COMPACT_ATOMS: atom_id res chain seq x y z
N MET A 1 -6.27 -35.05 -44.87
CA MET A 1 -6.69 -35.70 -46.13
C MET A 1 -5.51 -36.30 -46.90
N GLY A 2 -4.54 -35.50 -47.37
CA GLY A 2 -3.46 -36.01 -48.25
C GLY A 2 -2.59 -37.14 -47.67
N ARG A 3 -2.23 -37.08 -46.38
CA ARG A 3 -1.42 -38.12 -45.71
C ARG A 3 -2.15 -39.45 -45.50
N PHE A 4 -3.48 -39.41 -45.43
CA PHE A 4 -4.34 -40.60 -45.29
C PHE A 4 -4.56 -41.29 -46.64
N LEU A 5 -4.70 -40.50 -47.71
CA LEU A 5 -4.74 -41.00 -49.09
C LEU A 5 -3.41 -41.64 -49.50
N LEU A 6 -2.27 -41.04 -49.12
CA LEU A 6 -0.94 -41.59 -49.37
C LEU A 6 -0.69 -42.93 -48.66
N THR A 7 -1.18 -43.08 -47.43
CA THR A 7 -1.04 -44.35 -46.67
C THR A 7 -1.96 -45.44 -47.23
N ILE A 8 -3.17 -45.09 -47.65
CA ILE A 8 -4.09 -46.02 -48.36
C ILE A 8 -3.48 -46.47 -49.70
N ILE A 9 -2.89 -45.56 -50.48
CA ILE A 9 -2.22 -45.88 -51.75
C ILE A 9 -0.98 -46.76 -51.53
N LEU A 10 -0.18 -46.50 -50.48
CA LEU A 10 0.98 -47.32 -50.15
C LEU A 10 0.59 -48.75 -49.75
N VAL A 11 -0.51 -48.92 -49.01
CA VAL A 11 -1.05 -50.24 -48.66
C VAL A 11 -1.59 -50.96 -49.89
N LEU A 12 -2.28 -50.26 -50.80
CA LEU A 12 -2.79 -50.84 -52.05
C LEU A 12 -1.67 -51.21 -53.05
N LEU A 13 -0.55 -50.50 -53.06
CA LEU A 13 0.62 -50.84 -53.90
C LEU A 13 1.36 -52.10 -53.41
N ASN A 14 1.25 -52.47 -52.14
CA ASN A 14 1.84 -53.69 -51.56
C ASN A 14 0.98 -54.95 -51.76
N PHE A 15 -0.16 -54.84 -52.47
CA PHE A 15 -1.02 -55.99 -52.80
C PHE A 15 -0.60 -56.74 -54.08
N ASN A 16 0.57 -56.45 -54.65
CA ASN A 16 1.07 -57.20 -55.81
C ASN A 16 1.81 -58.48 -55.38
N SER A 17 1.14 -59.60 -55.61
CA SER A 17 1.68 -60.93 -55.92
C SER A 17 2.61 -61.58 -54.90
N ALA A 18 2.04 -62.16 -53.84
CA ALA A 18 2.66 -63.33 -53.23
C ALA A 18 2.47 -64.51 -54.19
N TYR A 19 3.49 -64.82 -55.00
CA TYR A 19 3.54 -66.04 -55.78
C TYR A 19 3.50 -67.24 -54.81
N SER A 20 2.47 -68.07 -54.92
CA SER A 20 2.39 -69.34 -54.22
C SER A 20 3.48 -70.26 -54.80
N ALA A 21 4.48 -70.61 -54.01
CA ALA A 21 5.34 -71.74 -54.35
C ALA A 21 4.49 -73.01 -54.19
N GLU A 22 4.34 -73.79 -55.26
CA GLU A 22 3.78 -75.13 -55.20
C GLU A 22 4.46 -75.93 -54.08
N GLY A 23 3.74 -76.12 -52.98
CA GLY A 23 4.27 -76.76 -51.79
C GLY A 23 3.14 -77.26 -50.92
N LYS A 24 2.74 -78.51 -51.12
CA LYS A 24 1.83 -79.29 -50.27
C LYS A 24 2.41 -79.55 -48.86
N GLY A 25 2.94 -78.52 -48.18
CA GLY A 25 3.77 -78.68 -46.98
C GLY A 25 3.88 -77.47 -46.04
N GLY A 26 2.92 -76.54 -46.05
CA GLY A 26 2.75 -75.56 -44.96
C GLY A 26 1.73 -76.07 -43.94
N MET A 27 1.80 -75.65 -42.67
CA MET A 27 0.76 -76.00 -41.69
C MET A 27 -0.63 -75.66 -42.27
N PRO A 28 -1.64 -76.55 -42.18
CA PRO A 28 -2.95 -76.37 -42.84
C PRO A 28 -3.65 -75.02 -42.54
N GLN A 29 -3.29 -74.42 -41.41
CA GLN A 29 -3.74 -73.11 -40.92
C GLN A 29 -3.19 -71.89 -41.68
N LEU A 30 -2.18 -72.05 -42.54
CA LEU A 30 -1.60 -70.96 -43.34
C LEU A 30 -1.95 -71.09 -44.83
N ASN A 31 -3.11 -71.69 -45.15
CA ASN A 31 -3.56 -71.80 -46.53
C ASN A 31 -3.93 -70.41 -47.11
N PRO A 32 -3.21 -69.92 -48.14
CA PRO A 32 -3.37 -68.56 -48.68
C PRO A 32 -4.75 -68.23 -49.23
N GLU A 33 -5.53 -69.24 -49.60
CA GLU A 33 -6.89 -69.07 -50.13
C GLU A 33 -7.84 -68.37 -49.15
N SER A 34 -7.64 -68.54 -47.84
CA SER A 34 -8.51 -67.96 -46.81
C SER A 34 -8.18 -66.51 -46.43
N PHE A 35 -6.97 -66.04 -46.73
CA PHE A 35 -6.50 -64.71 -46.30
C PHE A 35 -7.25 -63.55 -46.97
N SER A 36 -7.67 -63.72 -48.22
CA SER A 36 -8.38 -62.67 -48.97
C SER A 36 -9.70 -62.28 -48.30
N SER A 37 -10.49 -63.26 -47.83
CA SER A 37 -11.75 -63.00 -47.13
C SER A 37 -11.55 -62.38 -45.75
N GLN A 38 -10.53 -62.84 -45.00
CA GLN A 38 -10.20 -62.26 -43.69
C GLN A 38 -9.81 -60.79 -43.82
N LEU A 39 -9.05 -60.45 -44.86
CA LEU A 39 -8.58 -59.08 -45.10
C LEU A 39 -9.71 -58.15 -45.54
N PHE A 40 -10.68 -58.66 -46.30
CA PHE A 40 -11.91 -57.92 -46.65
C PHE A 40 -12.71 -57.54 -45.40
N TRP A 41 -13.01 -58.51 -44.52
CA TRP A 41 -13.77 -58.23 -43.30
C TRP A 41 -13.00 -57.33 -42.34
N LEU A 42 -11.69 -57.53 -42.20
CA LEU A 42 -10.83 -56.64 -41.42
C LEU A 42 -10.93 -55.20 -41.93
N PHE A 43 -10.87 -54.99 -43.25
CA PHE A 43 -11.02 -53.66 -43.85
C PHE A 43 -12.40 -53.06 -43.58
N CYS A 44 -13.49 -53.83 -43.73
CA CYS A 44 -14.84 -53.37 -43.42
C CYS A 44 -14.98 -52.94 -41.95
N PHE A 45 -14.51 -53.75 -41.00
CA PHE A 45 -14.55 -53.40 -39.58
C PHE A 45 -13.66 -52.20 -39.26
N PHE A 46 -12.48 -52.10 -39.88
CA PHE A 46 -11.58 -50.97 -39.68
C PHE A 46 -12.20 -49.67 -40.17
N VAL A 47 -12.83 -49.67 -41.35
CA VAL A 47 -13.53 -48.49 -41.89
C VAL A 47 -14.72 -48.09 -41.01
N LEU A 48 -15.51 -49.05 -40.54
CA LEU A 48 -16.61 -48.80 -39.62
C LEU A 48 -16.09 -48.12 -38.33
N LEU A 49 -15.07 -48.72 -37.70
CA LEU A 49 -14.50 -48.23 -36.45
C LEU A 49 -13.83 -46.86 -36.61
N TYR A 50 -13.08 -46.67 -37.70
CA TYR A 50 -12.49 -45.38 -38.05
C TYR A 50 -13.55 -44.30 -38.19
N THR A 51 -14.68 -44.61 -38.83
CA THR A 51 -15.80 -43.67 -39.00
C THR A 51 -16.39 -43.27 -37.65
N VAL A 52 -16.61 -44.24 -36.76
CA VAL A 52 -17.09 -44.01 -35.38
C VAL A 52 -16.12 -43.12 -34.60
N ILE A 53 -14.83 -43.41 -34.63
CA ILE A 53 -13.81 -42.58 -33.94
C ILE A 53 -13.79 -41.16 -34.50
N ASN A 54 -13.75 -41.03 -35.82
CA ASN A 54 -13.62 -39.74 -36.48
C ASN A 54 -14.85 -38.85 -36.25
N PHE A 55 -16.05 -39.42 -36.26
CA PHE A 55 -17.29 -38.66 -36.20
C PHE A 55 -17.87 -38.49 -34.78
N LEU A 56 -17.52 -39.36 -33.82
CA LEU A 56 -18.05 -39.29 -32.45
C LEU A 56 -16.98 -38.93 -31.41
N PHE A 57 -15.82 -39.61 -31.43
CA PHE A 57 -14.83 -39.44 -30.36
C PHE A 57 -13.98 -38.19 -30.55
N ILE A 58 -13.47 -37.93 -31.75
CA ILE A 58 -12.67 -36.73 -32.05
C ILE A 58 -13.43 -35.43 -31.73
N PRO A 59 -14.68 -35.21 -32.21
CA PRO A 59 -15.39 -33.96 -31.90
C PRO A 59 -15.67 -33.79 -30.41
N LYS A 60 -15.93 -34.89 -29.68
CA LYS A 60 -16.14 -34.85 -28.23
C LYS A 60 -14.88 -34.42 -27.47
N ILE A 61 -13.72 -34.96 -27.85
CA ILE A 61 -12.42 -34.57 -27.26
C ILE A 61 -12.09 -33.11 -27.62
N LYS A 62 -12.38 -32.70 -28.86
CA LYS A 62 -12.18 -31.31 -29.29
C LYS A 62 -13.00 -30.34 -28.46
N LYS A 63 -14.29 -30.63 -28.25
CA LYS A 63 -15.18 -29.82 -27.41
C LYS A 63 -14.63 -29.66 -25.98
N ILE A 64 -14.22 -30.77 -25.35
CA ILE A 64 -13.65 -30.73 -23.99
C ILE A 64 -12.36 -29.89 -23.96
N ARG A 65 -11.52 -29.98 -25.00
CA ARG A 65 -10.32 -29.16 -25.11
C ARG A 65 -10.68 -27.68 -25.21
N GLU A 66 -11.59 -27.33 -26.10
CA GLU A 66 -12.05 -25.94 -26.28
C GLU A 66 -12.66 -25.37 -24.98
N GLU A 67 -13.48 -26.14 -24.26
CA GLU A 67 -14.02 -25.73 -22.96
C GLU A 67 -12.93 -25.47 -21.91
N ARG A 68 -11.90 -26.32 -21.88
CA ARG A 68 -10.76 -26.15 -20.96
C ARG A 68 -9.94 -24.93 -21.33
N ASP A 69 -9.66 -24.72 -22.61
CA ASP A 69 -8.90 -23.57 -23.09
C ASP A 69 -9.66 -22.27 -22.79
N GLN A 70 -10.98 -22.22 -23.01
CA GLN A 70 -11.83 -21.08 -22.64
C GLN A 70 -11.80 -20.81 -21.13
N THR A 71 -11.84 -21.84 -20.30
CA THR A 71 -11.76 -21.68 -18.84
C THR A 71 -10.40 -21.12 -18.41
N ILE A 72 -9.32 -21.56 -19.06
CA ILE A 72 -7.97 -21.04 -18.78
C ILE A 72 -7.90 -19.57 -19.19
N GLU A 73 -8.37 -19.22 -20.39
CA GLU A 73 -8.40 -17.84 -20.87
C GLU A 73 -9.24 -16.93 -19.96
N SER A 74 -10.41 -17.40 -19.51
CA SER A 74 -11.26 -16.63 -18.59
C SER A 74 -10.56 -16.39 -17.26
N LEU A 75 -9.94 -17.42 -16.66
CA LEU A 75 -9.20 -17.28 -15.41
C LEU A 75 -8.01 -16.33 -15.53
N ILE A 76 -7.31 -16.34 -16.67
CA ILE A 76 -6.22 -15.40 -16.95
C ILE A 76 -6.77 -13.97 -17.06
N SER A 77 -7.87 -13.78 -17.79
CA SER A 77 -8.52 -12.48 -17.94
C SER A 77 -9.00 -11.93 -16.59
N ASP A 78 -9.64 -12.77 -15.78
CA ASP A 78 -10.13 -12.40 -14.46
C ASP A 78 -8.96 -12.02 -13.54
N SER A 79 -7.89 -12.81 -13.54
CA SER A 79 -6.68 -12.49 -12.78
C SER A 79 -6.06 -11.16 -13.21
N LYS A 80 -6.06 -10.87 -14.52
CA LYS A 80 -5.57 -9.59 -15.03
C LYS A 80 -6.45 -8.42 -14.58
N SER A 81 -7.76 -8.57 -14.67
CA SER A 81 -8.73 -7.55 -14.21
C SER A 81 -8.62 -7.29 -12.70
N ILE A 82 -8.40 -8.33 -11.90
CA ILE A 82 -8.14 -8.21 -10.46
C ILE A 82 -6.85 -7.42 -10.23
N ASN A 83 -5.76 -7.75 -10.94
CA ASN A 83 -4.49 -7.01 -10.80
C ASN A 83 -4.65 -5.53 -11.18
N GLU A 84 -5.30 -5.22 -12.30
CA GLU A 84 -5.60 -3.84 -12.71
C GLU A 84 -6.43 -3.10 -11.65
N SER A 85 -7.40 -3.78 -11.04
CA SER A 85 -8.21 -3.23 -9.95
C SER A 85 -7.36 -2.94 -8.71
N ILE A 86 -6.44 -3.83 -8.34
CA ILE A 86 -5.50 -3.63 -7.23
C ILE A 86 -4.58 -2.45 -7.51
N GLU A 87 -4.01 -2.34 -8.71
CA GLU A 87 -3.15 -1.21 -9.09
C GLU A 87 -3.91 0.13 -8.99
N ASN A 88 -5.16 0.16 -9.45
CA ASN A 88 -6.02 1.35 -9.32
C ASN A 88 -6.31 1.70 -7.86
N ILE A 89 -6.56 0.70 -7.00
CA ILE A 89 -6.76 0.91 -5.56
C ILE A 89 -5.49 1.45 -4.91
N ILE A 90 -4.32 0.87 -5.21
CA ILE A 90 -3.02 1.33 -4.69
C ILE A 90 -2.77 2.78 -5.12
N LYS A 91 -3.02 3.09 -6.40
CA LYS A 91 -2.89 4.46 -6.92
C LYS A 91 -3.80 5.43 -6.16
N LYS A 92 -5.07 5.07 -5.96
CA LYS A 92 -6.02 5.91 -5.22
C LYS A 92 -5.59 6.13 -3.77
N ILE A 93 -5.14 5.08 -3.08
CA ILE A 93 -4.61 5.18 -1.71
C ILE A 93 -3.42 6.13 -1.66
N ASN A 94 -2.48 6.03 -2.60
CA ASN A 94 -1.32 6.92 -2.64
C ASN A 94 -1.73 8.38 -2.91
N ASP A 95 -2.66 8.60 -3.84
CA ASP A 95 -3.18 9.93 -4.15
C ASP A 95 -3.89 10.55 -2.94
N ASP A 96 -4.73 9.78 -2.24
CA ASP A 96 -5.44 10.24 -1.04
C ASP A 96 -4.46 10.49 0.11
N MET A 97 -3.47 9.62 0.32
CA MET A 97 -2.42 9.81 1.32
C MET A 97 -1.59 11.08 1.06
N ASN A 98 -1.29 11.38 -0.21
CA ASN A 98 -0.56 12.60 -0.56
C ASN A 98 -1.40 13.85 -0.29
N LYS A 99 -2.69 13.84 -0.64
CA LYS A 99 -3.61 14.95 -0.30
C LYS A 99 -3.72 15.16 1.20
N GLU A 100 -3.85 14.09 1.98
CA GLU A 100 -3.92 14.17 3.44
C GLU A 100 -2.63 14.72 4.05
N LYS A 101 -1.45 14.31 3.53
CA LYS A 101 -0.16 14.88 3.93
C LYS A 101 -0.09 16.38 3.66
N GLU A 102 -0.55 16.82 2.48
CA GLU A 102 -0.60 18.26 2.15
C GLU A 102 -1.51 19.01 3.12
N ILE A 103 -2.74 18.54 3.34
CA ILE A 103 -3.69 19.14 4.28
C ILE A 103 -3.09 19.20 5.69
N SER A 104 -2.51 18.10 6.17
CA SER A 104 -1.85 18.03 7.47
C SER A 104 -0.69 19.02 7.58
N SER A 105 0.13 19.15 6.53
CA SER A 105 1.25 20.12 6.52
C SER A 105 0.78 21.57 6.58
N ILE A 106 -0.34 21.88 5.91
CA ILE A 106 -0.98 23.20 5.94
C ILE A 106 -1.52 23.47 7.34
N GLU A 107 -2.20 22.50 7.95
CA GLU A 107 -2.76 22.63 9.30
C GLU A 107 -1.68 22.79 10.37
N ILE A 108 -0.60 22.00 10.29
CA ILE A 108 0.57 22.14 11.16
C ILE A 108 1.18 23.53 11.02
N THR A 109 1.37 24.01 9.79
CA THR A 109 1.93 25.35 9.52
C THR A 109 1.03 26.45 10.06
N LYS A 110 -0.29 26.30 9.91
CA LYS A 110 -1.29 27.24 10.44
C LYS A 110 -1.24 27.28 11.97
N ALA A 111 -1.28 26.12 12.63
CA ALA A 111 -1.20 26.01 14.08
C ALA A 111 0.12 26.59 14.62
N MET A 112 1.23 26.35 13.93
CA MET A 112 2.53 26.91 14.31
C MET A 112 2.56 28.44 14.20
N ASN A 113 1.97 29.00 13.14
CA ASN A 113 1.86 30.45 12.96
C ASN A 113 0.91 31.10 13.99
N GLU A 114 -0.21 30.46 14.31
CA GLU A 114 -1.12 30.93 15.35
C GLU A 114 -0.45 30.91 16.73
N ASN A 115 0.24 29.82 17.06
CA ASN A 115 1.02 29.73 18.30
C ASN A 115 2.11 30.80 18.37
N LYS A 116 2.80 31.08 17.27
CA LYS A 116 3.79 32.16 17.20
C LYS A 116 3.16 33.53 17.48
N LYS A 117 2.01 33.83 16.88
CA LYS A 117 1.28 35.09 17.16
C LYS A 117 0.84 35.21 18.62
N VAL A 118 0.35 34.13 19.20
CA VAL A 118 -0.03 34.10 20.63
C VAL A 118 1.19 34.32 21.52
N LEU A 119 2.33 33.71 21.19
CA LEU A 119 3.58 33.89 21.92
C LEU A 119 4.05 35.35 21.84
N GLU A 120 4.09 35.93 20.63
CA GLU A 120 4.45 37.33 20.42
C GLU A 120 3.52 38.28 21.21
N GLY A 121 2.21 38.03 21.20
CA GLY A 121 1.25 38.79 22.00
C GLY A 121 1.49 38.69 23.51
N LYS A 122 1.82 37.50 24.03
CA LYS A 122 2.17 37.32 25.44
C LYS A 122 3.47 38.03 25.83
N VAL A 123 4.46 38.04 24.93
CA VAL A 123 5.72 38.77 25.15
C VAL A 123 5.45 40.28 25.24
N LEU A 124 4.66 40.84 24.32
CA LEU A 124 4.28 42.27 24.37
C LEU A 124 3.52 42.63 25.66
N LEU A 125 2.57 41.80 26.07
CA LEU A 125 1.84 42.00 27.34
C LEU A 125 2.77 41.92 28.55
N LEU A 126 3.75 41.01 28.52
CA LEU A 126 4.73 40.88 29.59
C LEU A 126 5.62 42.13 29.68
N ASP A 127 6.07 42.65 28.55
CA ASP A 127 6.86 43.89 28.49
C ASP A 127 6.07 45.09 29.03
N GLU A 128 4.79 45.22 28.65
CA GLU A 128 3.92 46.28 29.18
C GLU A 128 3.74 46.16 30.70
N LEU A 129 3.55 44.93 31.22
CA LEU A 129 3.44 44.68 32.66
C LEU A 129 4.75 44.98 33.40
N LEU A 130 5.90 44.68 32.79
CA LEU A 130 7.21 44.99 33.36
C LEU A 130 7.45 46.50 33.45
N GLU A 131 7.13 47.26 32.40
CA GLU A 131 7.26 48.72 32.42
C GLU A 131 6.30 49.36 33.43
N LYS A 132 5.06 48.88 33.54
CA LYS A 132 4.13 49.34 34.60
C LYS A 132 4.69 49.07 35.99
N LYS A 133 5.15 47.84 36.26
CA LYS A 133 5.76 47.50 37.56
C LYS A 133 6.99 48.35 37.85
N ARG A 134 7.83 48.60 36.85
CA ARG A 134 9.00 49.47 36.97
C ARG A 134 8.59 50.89 37.36
N SER A 135 7.58 51.45 36.70
CA SER A 135 7.06 52.78 37.03
C SER A 135 6.52 52.85 38.47
N THR A 136 5.73 51.88 38.90
CA THR A 136 5.19 51.84 40.28
C THR A 136 6.31 51.74 41.32
N ILE A 137 7.32 50.89 41.09
CA ILE A 137 8.48 50.76 41.99
C ILE A 137 9.27 52.08 42.07
N LEU A 138 9.44 52.77 40.94
CA LEU A 138 10.11 54.08 40.92
C LEU A 138 9.31 55.14 41.70
N GLU A 139 7.98 55.14 41.57
CA GLU A 139 7.10 56.03 42.33
C GLU A 139 7.14 55.73 43.84
N ASP A 140 7.10 54.45 44.23
CA ASP A 140 7.21 54.01 45.62
C ASP A 140 8.57 54.35 46.23
N LEU A 141 9.65 54.21 45.46
CA LEU A 141 11.00 54.62 45.87
C LEU A 141 11.08 56.13 46.08
N GLU A 142 10.51 56.93 45.18
CA GLU A 142 10.50 58.38 45.29
C GLU A 142 9.67 58.84 46.52
N ASN A 143 8.53 58.21 46.76
CA ASN A 143 7.71 58.46 47.95
C ASN A 143 8.44 58.05 49.25
N SER A 144 9.12 56.90 49.24
CA SER A 144 9.94 56.43 50.36
C SER A 144 11.10 57.37 50.65
N LYS A 145 11.79 57.85 49.61
CA LYS A 145 12.86 58.84 49.71
C LYS A 145 12.35 60.14 50.33
N LYS A 146 11.24 60.69 49.84
CA LYS A 146 10.61 61.89 50.42
C LYS A 146 10.20 61.70 51.89
N ASN A 147 9.69 60.51 52.24
CA ASN A 147 9.35 60.19 53.63
C ASN A 147 10.60 60.11 54.53
N ILE A 148 11.70 59.54 54.04
CA ILE A 148 12.98 59.52 54.76
C ILE A 148 13.52 60.94 54.92
N GLU A 149 13.51 61.75 53.85
CA GLU A 149 13.95 63.16 53.91
C GLU A 149 13.17 63.98 54.93
N LYS A 150 11.85 63.73 55.08
CA LYS A 150 11.03 64.37 56.12
C LYS A 150 11.35 63.88 57.54
N LYS A 151 11.67 62.59 57.70
CA LYS A 151 11.95 61.97 59.01
C LYS A 151 13.37 62.17 59.51
N ILE A 152 14.36 62.34 58.62
CA ILE A 152 15.77 62.54 59.00
C ILE A 152 15.93 63.70 59.99
N PRO A 153 15.35 64.90 59.77
CA PRO A 153 15.43 66.00 60.72
C PRO A 153 14.87 65.65 62.10
N GLU A 154 13.71 64.99 62.16
CA GLU A 154 13.10 64.56 63.42
C GLU A 154 14.00 63.56 64.17
N ILE A 155 14.59 62.61 63.45
CA ILE A 155 15.50 61.60 64.03
C ILE A 155 16.77 62.29 64.57
N VAL A 156 17.38 63.19 63.81
CA VAL A 156 18.59 63.93 64.21
C VAL A 156 18.34 64.78 65.45
N ILE A 157 17.19 65.46 65.53
CA ILE A 157 16.77 66.21 66.72
C ILE A 157 16.61 65.25 67.90
N SER A 158 15.90 64.13 67.72
CA SER A 158 15.69 63.16 68.81
C SER A 158 17.00 62.52 69.30
N LEU A 159 17.94 62.25 68.38
CA LEU A 159 19.24 61.68 68.71
C LEU A 159 20.12 62.71 69.44
N SER A 160 20.07 63.98 69.01
CA SER A 160 20.75 65.07 69.69
C SER A 160 20.20 65.28 71.10
N ASP A 161 18.88 65.20 71.27
CA ASP A 161 18.22 65.23 72.58
C ASP A 161 18.70 64.05 73.46
N GLN A 162 18.75 62.81 72.94
CA GLN A 162 19.23 61.64 73.70
C GLN A 162 20.71 61.73 74.07
N ILE A 163 21.57 62.23 73.18
CA ILE A 163 22.99 62.45 73.47
C ILE A 163 23.14 63.52 74.55
N PHE A 164 22.38 64.61 74.45
CA PHE A 164 22.37 65.68 75.45
C PHE A 164 21.93 65.15 76.82
N GLU A 165 20.85 64.37 76.89
CA GLU A 165 20.39 63.71 78.13
C GLU A 165 21.45 62.79 78.72
N LYS A 166 22.17 62.02 77.89
CA LYS A 166 23.19 61.07 78.36
C LYS A 166 24.47 61.74 78.84
N ILE A 167 24.85 62.90 78.30
CA ILE A 167 26.04 63.65 78.70
C ILE A 167 25.78 64.49 79.95
N ILE A 168 24.61 65.10 80.07
CA ILE A 168 24.30 66.07 81.14
C ILE A 168 23.59 65.41 82.33
N GLY A 169 23.01 64.21 82.16
CA GLY A 169 22.37 63.47 83.24
C GLY A 169 20.98 63.98 83.64
N GLU A 170 20.44 64.99 82.94
CA GLU A 170 19.08 65.50 83.13
C GLU A 170 18.24 65.37 81.84
N LYS A 171 16.99 64.91 81.99
CA LYS A 171 16.02 64.82 80.90
C LYS A 171 15.66 66.20 80.38
N LYS A 172 15.72 66.41 79.07
CA LYS A 172 15.29 67.68 78.46
C LYS A 172 13.76 67.76 78.47
N ASN A 173 13.21 68.63 79.31
CA ASN A 173 11.77 68.94 79.29
C ASN A 173 11.44 69.76 78.03
N ARG A 174 10.57 69.22 77.16
CA ARG A 174 10.08 69.91 75.96
C ARG A 174 9.04 70.98 76.34
N ILE A 175 9.22 72.21 75.86
CA ILE A 175 8.13 73.18 75.60
C ILE A 175 7.76 73.03 74.13
#